data_AF-A0A9D9SIP6-F1
#
_entry.id   AF-A0A9D9SIP6-F1
#
_cell.length_a   1.000
_cell.length_b   1.000
_cell.length_c   1.000
_cell.angle_alpha   90.00
_cell.angle_beta   90.00
_cell.angle_gamma   90.00
#
_symmetry.space_group_name_H-M   'P 1'
#
loop_
_entity.id
_entity.type
_entity.pdbx_description
1 polymer ?
#
loop_
_entity_poly.entity_id
_entity_poly.type
_entity_poly.pdbx_seq_one_letter_code
_entity_poly.pdbx_strand_id
1 'polypeptide(L)'
;RTDGQAALLQLQMEQARWRGTHESYADSLTALGWASDRSPLGHYQITLSDATADGYSAQAVGLVGQAADRDCSPLRLSWQGTATAIFGAGEHPDSDPARCWRR
;
A
#
# COMPACT_ATOMS: atom_id res chain seq x y z
N ARG A 1 1.43 -10.33 8.25
CA ARG A 1 0.70 -9.93 7.01
C ARG A 1 -0.46 -9.01 7.25
N THR A 2 -1.41 -9.33 8.14
CA THR A 2 -2.62 -8.52 8.38
C THR A 2 -2.33 -7.05 8.69
N ASP A 3 -1.28 -6.75 9.45
CA ASP A 3 -0.86 -5.37 9.74
C ASP A 3 -0.50 -4.58 8.46
N GLY A 4 0.33 -5.15 7.58
CA GLY A 4 0.68 -4.54 6.29
C GLY A 4 -0.51 -4.36 5.36
N GLN A 5 -1.41 -5.36 5.28
CA GLN A 5 -2.66 -5.25 4.52
C GLN A 5 -3.55 -4.12 5.06
N ALA A 6 -3.73 -4.05 6.38
CA ALA A 6 -4.52 -3.01 7.02
C ALA A 6 -3.95 -1.62 6.75
N ALA A 7 -2.63 -1.47 6.84
CA ALA A 7 -1.93 -0.22 6.53
C ALA A 7 -2.16 0.24 5.08
N LEU A 8 -2.09 -0.68 4.11
CA LEU A 8 -2.34 -0.36 2.69
C LEU A 8 -3.82 0.00 2.42
N LEU A 9 -4.77 -0.68 3.06
CA LEU A 9 -6.20 -0.34 2.96
C LEU A 9 -6.52 1.00 3.63
N GLN A 10 -5.86 1.32 4.75
CA GLN A 10 -5.96 2.64 5.38
C GLN A 10 -5.47 3.74 4.43
N LEU A 11 -4.29 3.57 3.85
CA LEU A 11 -3.71 4.49 2.86
C LEU A 11 -4.68 4.71 1.69
N GLN A 12 -5.34 3.67 1.21
CA GLN A 12 -6.32 3.79 0.12
C GLN A 12 -7.49 4.72 0.48
N MET A 13 -8.05 4.59 1.68
CA MET A 13 -9.14 5.45 2.15
C MET A 13 -8.69 6.91 2.29
N GLU A 14 -7.48 7.13 2.77
CA GLU A 14 -6.89 8.47 2.92
C GLU A 14 -6.59 9.11 1.56
N GLN A 15 -6.10 8.34 0.59
CA GLN A 15 -5.95 8.79 -0.79
C GLN A 15 -7.29 9.18 -1.41
N ALA A 16 -8.34 8.38 -1.19
CA ALA A 16 -9.68 8.71 -1.67
C ALA A 16 -10.20 10.02 -1.06
N ARG A 17 -9.97 10.24 0.25
CA ARG A 17 -10.28 11.50 0.92
C ARG A 17 -9.48 12.66 0.34
N TRP A 18 -8.17 12.48 0.13
CA TRP A 18 -7.29 13.50 -0.44
C TRP A 18 -7.75 13.92 -1.85
N ARG A 19 -8.09 12.95 -2.72
CA ARG A 19 -8.62 13.25 -4.06
C ARG A 19 -9.91 14.02 -4.09
N GLY A 20 -10.71 13.95 -3.04
CA GLY A 20 -11.94 14.74 -2.94
C GLY A 20 -11.69 16.26 -3.01
N THR A 21 -10.48 16.71 -2.71
CA THR A 21 -10.10 18.13 -2.70
C THR A 21 -8.85 18.45 -3.51
N HIS A 22 -8.26 17.48 -4.22
CA HIS A 22 -7.00 17.65 -4.96
C HIS A 22 -7.07 17.00 -6.36
N GLU A 23 -6.44 17.66 -7.33
CA GLU A 23 -6.41 17.20 -8.72
C GLU A 23 -5.57 15.92 -8.92
N SER A 24 -4.64 15.61 -8.01
CA SER A 24 -3.77 14.42 -8.04
C SER A 24 -3.77 13.65 -6.72
N TYR A 25 -3.38 12.37 -6.76
CA TYR A 25 -3.16 11.57 -5.54
C TYR A 25 -2.00 12.17 -4.77
N ALA A 26 -2.03 12.02 -3.46
CA ALA A 26 -0.90 12.42 -2.63
C ALA A 26 0.31 11.59 -3.02
N ASP A 27 1.48 12.20 -3.05
CA ASP A 27 2.76 11.57 -3.37
C ASP A 27 3.61 11.25 -2.13
N SER A 28 3.12 11.61 -0.95
CA SER A 28 3.81 11.42 0.32
C SER A 28 2.86 11.01 1.44
N LEU A 29 3.35 10.16 2.34
CA LEU A 29 2.59 9.72 3.52
C LEU A 29 2.30 10.89 4.48
N THR A 30 3.22 11.86 4.57
CA THR A 30 3.03 13.06 5.39
C THR A 30 1.85 13.91 4.90
N ALA A 31 1.64 14.04 3.59
CA ALA A 31 0.47 14.73 3.03
C ALA A 31 -0.85 14.02 3.37
N LEU A 32 -0.80 12.69 3.53
CA LEU A 32 -1.92 11.88 4.01
C LEU A 32 -2.07 11.89 5.55
N GLY A 33 -1.19 12.60 6.27
CA GLY A 33 -1.27 12.74 7.73
C GLY A 33 -0.55 11.66 8.53
N TRP A 34 0.29 10.84 7.91
CA TRP A 34 1.04 9.81 8.61
C TRP A 34 2.18 10.42 9.43
N ALA A 35 2.31 10.01 10.69
CA ALA A 35 3.41 10.43 11.56
C ALA A 35 4.74 9.72 11.25
N SER A 36 4.69 8.56 10.59
CA SER A 36 5.85 7.78 10.17
C SER A 36 5.49 6.91 8.97
N ASP A 37 6.49 6.28 8.35
CA ASP A 37 6.29 5.29 7.29
C ASP A 37 5.99 3.87 7.82
N ARG A 38 5.58 3.74 9.09
CA ARG A 38 5.30 2.45 9.71
C ARG A 38 3.81 2.15 9.68
N SER A 39 3.50 0.89 9.40
CA SER A 39 2.20 0.28 9.69
C SER A 39 1.79 0.44 11.17
N PRO A 40 0.50 0.33 11.52
CA PRO A 40 -0.01 0.57 12.87
C PRO A 40 0.69 -0.25 13.98
N LEU A 41 1.06 -1.51 13.71
CA LEU A 41 1.80 -2.35 14.66
C LEU A 41 3.32 -2.32 14.45
N GLY A 42 3.81 -1.53 13.48
CA GLY A 42 5.22 -1.35 13.20
C GLY A 42 5.90 -2.54 12.52
N HIS A 43 5.15 -3.53 12.02
CA HIS A 43 5.75 -4.72 11.39
C HIS A 43 6.08 -4.54 9.92
N TYR A 44 5.58 -3.47 9.30
CA TYR A 44 5.80 -3.13 7.91
C TYR A 44 6.23 -1.67 7.75
N GLN A 45 7.11 -1.44 6.79
CA GLN A 45 7.40 -0.12 6.22
C GLN A 45 6.51 0.10 5.01
N ILE A 46 5.85 1.25 4.95
CA ILE A 46 4.93 1.65 3.89
C ILE A 46 5.63 2.63 2.97
N THR A 47 5.55 2.41 1.67
CA THR A 47 6.04 3.33 0.66
C THR A 47 4.93 3.66 -0.33
N LEU A 48 5.01 4.86 -0.90
CA LEU A 48 4.07 5.38 -1.89
C LEU A 48 4.90 5.86 -3.09
N SER A 49 4.50 5.45 -4.28
CA SER A 49 5.16 5.79 -5.54
C SER A 49 4.13 6.04 -6.63
N ASP A 50 4.59 6.63 -7.74
CA ASP A 50 3.82 6.78 -8.98
C ASP A 50 2.47 7.48 -8.80
N ALA A 51 2.39 8.39 -7.83
CA ALA A 51 1.19 9.16 -7.55
C ALA A 51 0.99 10.24 -8.62
N THR A 52 -0.12 10.16 -9.33
CA THR A 52 -0.51 11.07 -10.41
C THR A 52 -1.99 11.43 -10.31
N ALA A 53 -2.55 12.10 -11.32
CA ALA A 53 -3.99 12.26 -11.45
C ALA A 53 -4.71 10.91 -11.66
N ASP A 54 -4.05 9.93 -12.28
CA ASP A 54 -4.67 8.69 -12.76
C ASP A 54 -4.43 7.49 -11.84
N GLY A 55 -3.56 7.60 -10.84
CA GLY A 55 -3.27 6.46 -9.97
C GLY A 55 -2.16 6.68 -8.97
N TYR A 56 -1.87 5.63 -8.20
CA TYR A 56 -0.73 5.54 -7.31
C TYR A 56 -0.40 4.06 -7.04
N SER A 57 0.81 3.80 -6.56
CA SER A 57 1.24 2.48 -6.07
C SER A 57 1.72 2.60 -4.64
N ALA A 58 1.24 1.70 -3.77
CA ALA A 58 1.66 1.60 -2.39
C ALA A 58 2.21 0.20 -2.10
N GLN A 59 3.25 0.13 -1.26
CA GLN A 59 3.88 -1.14 -0.89
C GLN A 59 4.07 -1.23 0.62
N ALA A 60 3.97 -2.44 1.16
CA ALA A 60 4.28 -2.77 2.53
C ALA A 60 5.40 -3.82 2.56
N VAL A 61 6.60 -3.40 2.98
CA VAL A 61 7.79 -4.26 3.14
C VAL A 61 7.86 -4.74 4.59
N GLY A 62 7.96 -6.05 4.79
CA GLY A 62 8.06 -6.63 6.14
C GLY A 62 9.34 -6.22 6.85
N LEU A 63 9.22 -5.89 8.14
CA LEU A 63 10.32 -5.53 9.03
C LEU A 63 10.51 -6.59 10.12
N VAL A 64 11.75 -6.72 10.62
CA VAL A 64 12.11 -7.59 11.74
C VAL A 64 11.51 -8.99 11.55
N GLY A 65 10.57 -9.43 12.40
CA GLY A 65 9.94 -10.75 12.32
C GLY A 65 9.14 -10.98 11.04
N GLN A 66 8.59 -9.91 10.44
CA GLN A 66 7.87 -10.01 9.17
C GLN A 66 8.80 -10.05 7.95
N ALA A 67 10.10 -9.76 8.08
CA ALA A 67 11.04 -9.88 6.97
C ALA A 67 11.34 -11.33 6.56
N ALA A 68 10.94 -12.31 7.38
CA ALA A 68 11.04 -13.73 7.06
C ALA A 68 9.99 -14.19 6.02
N ASP A 69 8.92 -13.42 5.83
CA ASP A 69 7.82 -13.71 4.90
C ASP A 69 8.18 -13.25 3.48
N ARG A 70 9.18 -13.93 2.89
CA ARG A 70 9.77 -13.57 1.60
C ARG A 70 8.78 -13.67 0.44
N ASP A 71 7.97 -14.73 0.42
CA ASP A 71 7.05 -15.02 -0.67
C ASP A 71 5.96 -13.95 -0.84
N CYS A 72 5.63 -13.24 0.25
CA CYS A 72 4.61 -12.21 0.26
C CYS A 72 5.16 -10.79 0.43
N SER A 73 6.47 -10.63 0.47
CA SER A 73 7.11 -9.33 0.66
C SER A 73 7.69 -8.79 -0.66
N PRO A 74 7.31 -7.57 -1.08
CA PRO A 74 6.33 -6.69 -0.44
C PRO A 74 4.90 -7.07 -0.79
N LEU A 75 3.95 -6.72 0.08
CA LEU A 75 2.55 -6.60 -0.29
C LEU A 75 2.38 -5.31 -1.07
N ARG A 76 1.59 -5.31 -2.15
CA ARG A 76 1.39 -4.15 -3.02
C ARG A 76 -0.08 -3.89 -3.31
N LEU A 77 -0.45 -2.62 -3.30
CA LEU A 77 -1.74 -2.09 -3.71
C LEU A 77 -1.49 -1.00 -4.73
N SER A 78 -1.93 -1.21 -5.96
CA SER A 78 -1.92 -0.17 -6.99
C SER A 78 -3.34 0.25 -7.32
N TRP A 79 -3.55 1.56 -7.44
CA TRP A 79 -4.80 2.14 -7.86
C TRP A 79 -4.63 2.71 -9.27
N GLN A 80 -5.48 2.28 -10.20
CA GLN A 80 -5.41 2.68 -11.61
C GLN A 80 -6.74 3.25 -12.09
N GLY A 81 -6.65 4.36 -12.81
CA GLY A 81 -7.81 5.11 -13.31
C GLY A 81 -8.70 5.61 -12.18
N THR A 82 -10.02 5.53 -12.39
CA THR A 82 -11.01 6.08 -11.47
C THR A 82 -11.48 5.10 -10.38
N ALA A 83 -11.25 3.78 -10.51
CA ALA A 83 -11.86 2.81 -9.58
C ALA A 83 -11.19 1.43 -9.46
N THR A 84 -10.01 1.19 -10.04
CA THR A 84 -9.45 -0.17 -10.09
C THR A 84 -8.34 -0.36 -9.06
N ALA A 85 -8.58 -1.23 -8.07
CA ALA A 85 -7.54 -1.71 -7.16
C ALA A 85 -6.92 -3.01 -7.69
N ILE A 86 -5.59 -3.03 -7.77
CA ILE A 86 -4.79 -4.20 -8.12
C ILE A 86 -3.97 -4.59 -6.89
N PHE A 87 -4.03 -5.87 -6.53
CA PHE A 87 -3.32 -6.43 -5.39
C PHE A 87 -2.23 -7.37 -5.87
N GLY A 88 -1.01 -7.12 -5.41
CA GLY A 88 0.17 -7.93 -5.71
C GLY A 88 0.92 -8.33 -4.45
N ALA A 89 1.77 -9.34 -4.56
CA ALA A 89 2.65 -9.75 -3.47
C ALA A 89 3.94 -10.39 -4.01
N GLY A 90 5.05 -10.25 -3.27
CA GLY A 90 6.29 -10.95 -3.54
C GLY A 90 6.91 -10.58 -4.90
N GLU A 91 7.09 -11.57 -5.77
CA GLU A 91 7.58 -11.36 -7.15
C GLU A 91 6.49 -10.89 -8.11
N HIS A 92 5.22 -11.02 -7.75
CA HIS A 92 4.09 -10.72 -8.61
C HIS A 92 3.53 -9.31 -8.31
N PRO A 93 3.76 -8.31 -9.18
CA PRO A 93 3.39 -6.93 -8.88
C PRO A 93 1.89 -6.66 -8.94
N ASP A 94 1.17 -7.44 -9.75
CA ASP A 94 -0.22 -7.22 -10.14
C ASP A 94 -1.13 -8.44 -9.88
N SER A 95 -0.59 -9.46 -9.23
CA SER A 95 -1.31 -10.68 -8.92
C SER A 95 -0.85 -11.28 -7.59
N ASP A 96 -1.73 -12.08 -6.99
CA ASP A 96 -1.52 -12.71 -5.70
C ASP A 96 -1.72 -14.24 -5.75
N PRO A 97 -0.88 -14.98 -6.51
CA PRO A 97 -1.04 -16.43 -6.64
C PRO A 97 -0.80 -17.16 -5.32
N ALA A 98 0.08 -16.64 -4.46
CA ALA A 98 0.36 -17.14 -3.13
C ALA A 98 -0.73 -16.79 -2.09
N ARG A 99 -1.79 -16.08 -2.51
CA ARG A 99 -2.94 -15.70 -1.67
C ARG A 99 -2.53 -14.90 -0.43
N CYS A 100 -1.47 -14.11 -0.54
CA CYS A 100 -0.92 -13.24 0.48
C CYS A 100 -1.89 -12.14 0.94
N TRP A 101 -2.90 -11.80 0.15
CA TRP A 101 -3.98 -10.85 0.48
C TRP A 101 -5.24 -11.52 1.01
N ARG A 102 -5.35 -12.85 0.89
CA ARG A 102 -6.48 -13.61 1.45
C ARG A 102 -6.15 -14.04 2.88
N ARG A 103 -7.17 -14.07 3.74
CA ARG A 103 -7.07 -14.68 5.07
C ARG A 103 -6.98 -16.19 4.96
#